data_AF-A0A9E5ZYL9-F1
#
_entry.id   AF-A0A9E5ZYL9-F1
#
_cell.length_a   1.000
_cell.length_b   1.000
_cell.length_c   1.000
_cell.angle_alpha   90.00
_cell.angle_beta   90.00
_cell.angle_gamma   90.00
#
_symmetry.space_group_name_H-M   'P 1'
#
loop_
_entity.id
_entity.type
_entity.pdbx_description
1 polymer ?
#
loop_
_entity_poly.entity_id
_entity_poly.type
_entity_poly.pdbx_seq_one_letter_code
_entity_poly.pdbx_strand_id
1 'polypeptide(L)'
;MRQSVFDFIDNLDTLLAVIIGAVLATGGAMIAELVQDRLGQKRKERDAARFFGEILSSVDRILDRAIASMELGERWGDVTLRLFRTALNEAAIYERNRERLFELRDMDLRTDIHIHFLTEMVPLVALNEDSGDIAAIEKELKHAEALSEMKRSILEEELERKRETREGALNAIIAEHAKTEAICKRLEPLAGVMFDT
;
A
#
# COMPACT_ATOMS: atom_id res chain seq x y z
N MET A 1 76.71 21.91 0.68
CA MET A 1 76.00 20.93 1.53
C MET A 1 74.82 21.51 2.31
N ARG A 2 74.81 22.78 2.76
CA ARG A 2 73.63 23.36 3.44
C ARG A 2 72.43 23.60 2.50
N GLN A 3 72.63 24.09 1.28
CA GLN A 3 71.53 24.37 0.33
C GLN A 3 70.72 23.12 -0.05
N SER A 4 71.36 21.98 -0.31
CA SER A 4 70.65 20.74 -0.69
C SER A 4 69.82 20.12 0.45
N VAL A 5 70.15 20.41 1.71
CA VAL A 5 69.37 19.94 2.87
C VAL A 5 68.13 20.82 3.07
N PHE A 6 68.24 22.13 2.80
CA PHE A 6 67.07 23.03 2.82
C PHE A 6 66.11 22.75 1.65
N ASP A 7 66.62 22.50 0.44
CA ASP A 7 65.77 22.09 -0.71
C ASP A 7 65.06 20.74 -0.47
N PHE A 8 65.69 19.81 0.25
CA PHE A 8 65.07 18.52 0.59
C PHE A 8 63.94 18.68 1.61
N ILE A 9 64.10 19.57 2.60
CA ILE A 9 63.07 19.87 3.61
C ILE A 9 61.88 20.59 2.97
N ASP A 10 62.13 21.57 2.10
CA ASP A 10 61.08 22.34 1.41
C ASP A 10 60.24 21.46 0.44
N ASN A 11 60.90 20.49 -0.21
CA ASN A 11 60.25 19.51 -1.06
C ASN A 11 59.48 18.44 -0.24
N LEU A 12 59.95 18.12 0.97
CA LEU A 12 59.24 17.25 1.90
C LEU A 12 57.95 17.89 2.42
N ASP A 13 57.99 19.19 2.73
CA ASP A 13 56.80 19.97 3.13
C ASP A 13 55.79 20.05 1.99
N THR A 14 56.26 20.24 0.75
CA THR A 14 55.40 20.21 -0.44
C THR A 14 54.76 18.83 -0.65
N LEU A 15 55.53 17.76 -0.53
CA LEU A 15 55.02 16.38 -0.64
C LEU A 15 54.01 16.05 0.46
N LEU A 16 54.29 16.46 1.70
CA LEU A 16 53.39 16.26 2.84
C LEU A 16 52.07 17.03 2.64
N ALA A 17 52.14 18.27 2.17
CA ALA A 17 50.96 19.06 1.84
C ALA A 17 50.11 18.40 0.75
N VAL A 18 50.73 17.84 -0.30
CA VAL A 18 50.03 17.09 -1.36
C VAL A 18 49.38 15.82 -0.81
N ILE A 19 50.08 15.05 0.03
CA ILE A 19 49.54 13.83 0.65
C ILE A 19 48.35 14.16 1.56
N ILE A 20 48.48 15.18 2.42
CA ILE A 20 47.39 15.64 3.28
C ILE A 20 46.21 16.12 2.44
N GLY A 21 46.46 16.89 1.37
CA GLY A 21 45.42 17.35 0.44
C GLY A 21 44.69 16.19 -0.24
N ALA A 22 45.42 15.17 -0.70
CA ALA A 22 44.84 13.97 -1.29
C ALA A 22 44.00 13.17 -0.29
N VAL A 23 44.51 12.95 0.93
CA VAL A 23 43.78 12.23 1.99
C VAL A 23 42.53 13.00 2.43
N LEU A 24 42.60 14.32 2.55
CA LEU A 24 41.44 15.16 2.87
C LEU A 24 40.41 15.16 1.75
N ALA A 25 40.83 15.21 0.48
CA ALA A 25 39.93 15.14 -0.66
C ALA A 25 39.20 13.78 -0.71
N THR A 26 39.94 12.67 -0.59
CA THR A 26 39.34 11.31 -0.61
C THR A 26 38.48 11.05 0.62
N GLY A 27 38.97 11.41 1.81
CA GLY A 27 38.20 11.25 3.05
C GLY A 27 36.96 12.13 3.09
N GLY A 28 37.05 13.37 2.61
CA GLY A 28 35.92 14.28 2.48
C GLY A 28 34.86 13.77 1.51
N ALA A 29 35.28 13.26 0.34
CA ALA A 29 34.36 12.66 -0.64
C ALA A 29 33.64 11.43 -0.07
N MET A 30 34.35 10.54 0.61
CA MET A 30 33.76 9.34 1.21
C MET A 30 32.75 9.69 2.33
N ILE A 31 33.08 10.66 3.20
CA ILE A 31 32.16 11.11 4.25
C ILE A 31 30.92 11.78 3.63
N ALA A 32 31.09 12.58 2.58
CA ALA A 32 29.98 13.22 1.87
C ALA A 32 29.03 12.18 1.27
N GLU A 33 29.57 11.14 0.63
CA GLU A 33 28.79 10.02 0.06
C GLU A 33 27.99 9.28 1.15
N LEU A 34 28.63 8.92 2.26
CA LEU A 34 27.96 8.27 3.39
C LEU A 34 26.83 9.12 3.99
N VAL A 35 27.04 10.42 4.12
CA VAL A 35 26.01 11.35 4.62
C VAL A 35 24.88 11.46 3.60
N GLN A 36 25.19 11.55 2.31
CA GLN A 36 24.22 11.65 1.24
C GLN A 36 23.37 10.39 1.14
N ASP A 37 23.96 9.21 1.23
CA ASP A 37 23.23 7.93 1.23
C ASP A 37 22.31 7.80 2.43
N ARG A 38 22.80 8.20 3.61
CA ARG A 38 21.98 8.16 4.83
C ARG A 38 20.79 9.13 4.75
N LEU A 39 21.00 10.33 4.21
CA LEU A 39 19.93 11.30 3.99
C LEU A 39 18.97 10.84 2.89
N GLY A 40 19.50 10.24 1.82
CA GLY A 40 18.73 9.66 0.73
C GLY A 40 17.79 8.57 1.24
N GLN A 41 18.30 7.64 2.04
CA GLN A 41 17.49 6.56 2.60
C GLN A 41 16.38 7.07 3.52
N LYS A 42 16.65 8.09 4.36
CA LYS A 42 15.61 8.71 5.19
C LYS A 42 14.51 9.37 4.37
N ARG A 43 14.87 10.01 3.25
CA ARG A 43 13.88 10.63 2.34
C ARG A 43 13.02 9.57 1.68
N LYS A 44 13.63 8.51 1.14
CA LYS A 44 12.91 7.39 0.52
C LYS A 44 11.96 6.69 1.50
N GLU A 45 12.42 6.44 2.72
CA GLU A 45 11.61 5.85 3.80
C GLU A 45 10.39 6.73 4.13
N ARG A 46 10.61 8.04 4.28
CA ARG A 46 9.51 8.99 4.51
C ARG A 46 8.53 9.05 3.35
N ASP A 47 9.01 9.06 2.11
CA ASP A 47 8.17 9.14 0.93
C ASP A 47 7.40 7.84 0.70
N ALA A 48 7.97 6.69 1.04
CA ALA A 48 7.27 5.41 1.09
C ALA A 48 6.20 5.40 2.19
N ALA A 49 6.51 5.88 3.39
CA ALA A 49 5.56 5.94 4.49
C ALA A 49 4.35 6.83 4.17
N ARG A 50 4.59 7.99 3.53
CA ARG A 50 3.53 8.87 3.02
C ARG A 50 2.64 8.16 2.00
N PHE A 51 3.27 7.53 1.02
CA PHE A 51 2.54 6.83 -0.03
C PHE A 51 1.63 5.73 0.53
N PHE A 52 2.14 4.86 1.41
CA PHE A 52 1.32 3.80 1.99
C PHE A 52 0.22 4.36 2.90
N GLY A 53 0.50 5.38 3.70
CA GLY A 53 -0.52 6.01 4.54
C GLY A 53 -1.61 6.72 3.72
N GLU A 54 -1.24 7.33 2.59
CA GLU A 54 -2.20 7.94 1.65
C GLU A 54 -3.09 6.89 0.99
N ILE A 55 -2.55 5.77 0.52
CA ILE A 55 -3.37 4.70 -0.07
C ILE A 55 -4.27 4.07 0.98
N LEU A 56 -3.73 3.72 2.15
CA LEU A 56 -4.50 3.12 3.24
C LEU A 56 -5.67 4.03 3.63
N SER A 57 -5.40 5.31 3.95
CA SER A 57 -6.46 6.26 4.30
C SER A 57 -7.44 6.56 3.15
N SER A 58 -7.00 6.51 1.89
CA SER A 58 -7.87 6.67 0.74
C SER A 58 -8.86 5.50 0.62
N VAL A 59 -8.36 4.26 0.68
CA VAL A 59 -9.18 3.04 0.66
C VAL A 59 -10.15 3.05 1.83
N ASP A 60 -9.67 3.34 3.04
CA ASP A 60 -10.44 3.39 4.28
C ASP A 60 -11.69 4.28 4.15
N ARG A 61 -11.48 5.52 3.69
CA ARG A 61 -12.58 6.48 3.51
C ARG A 61 -13.56 6.06 2.44
N ILE A 62 -13.10 5.41 1.38
CA ILE A 62 -13.99 4.90 0.33
C ILE A 62 -14.84 3.76 0.91
N LEU A 63 -14.26 2.90 1.74
CA LEU A 63 -14.97 1.83 2.42
C LEU A 63 -15.99 2.36 3.42
N ASP A 64 -15.65 3.36 4.23
CA ASP A 64 -16.61 4.05 5.11
C ASP A 64 -17.83 4.54 4.32
N ARG A 65 -17.58 5.18 3.17
CA ARG A 65 -18.66 5.67 2.29
C ARG A 65 -19.46 4.52 1.71
N ALA A 66 -18.81 3.42 1.33
CA ALA A 66 -19.47 2.24 0.78
C ALA A 66 -20.37 1.59 1.83
N ILE A 67 -19.87 1.40 3.05
CA ILE A 67 -20.62 0.81 4.17
C ILE A 67 -21.78 1.73 4.57
N ALA A 68 -21.54 3.04 4.71
CA ALA A 68 -22.59 4.00 5.01
C ALA A 68 -23.67 4.06 3.92
N SER A 69 -23.32 3.89 2.64
CA SER A 69 -24.33 3.86 1.56
C SER A 69 -25.25 2.64 1.64
N MET A 70 -24.82 1.55 2.30
CA MET A 70 -25.65 0.38 2.53
C MET A 70 -26.83 0.65 3.47
N GLU A 71 -26.72 1.64 4.36
CA GLU A 71 -27.74 1.99 5.35
C GLU A 71 -28.75 3.02 4.81
N LEU A 72 -28.34 3.88 3.88
CA LEU A 72 -29.15 4.99 3.38
C LEU A 72 -30.04 4.62 2.17
N GLY A 73 -29.79 3.48 1.51
CA GLY A 73 -30.47 3.09 0.28
C GLY A 73 -30.57 1.58 0.08
N GLU A 74 -30.53 1.14 -1.18
CA GLU A 74 -30.43 -0.29 -1.49
C GLU A 74 -29.07 -0.82 -1.05
N ARG A 75 -29.07 -1.75 -0.09
CA ARG A 75 -27.86 -2.35 0.51
C ARG A 75 -26.80 -2.72 -0.52
N TRP A 76 -27.21 -3.33 -1.64
CA TRP A 76 -26.33 -3.78 -2.72
C TRP A 76 -26.60 -3.05 -4.05
N GLY A 77 -27.09 -1.81 -3.99
CA GLY A 77 -27.40 -1.00 -5.16
C GLY A 77 -26.17 -0.51 -5.92
N ASP A 78 -26.40 0.07 -7.09
CA ASP A 78 -25.36 0.53 -8.02
C ASP A 78 -24.34 1.48 -7.37
N VAL A 79 -24.78 2.37 -6.48
CA VAL A 79 -23.89 3.34 -5.82
C VAL A 79 -22.94 2.62 -4.87
N THR A 80 -23.46 1.75 -4.00
CA THR A 80 -22.65 0.93 -3.09
C THR A 80 -21.63 0.08 -3.84
N LEU A 81 -22.07 -0.64 -4.87
CA LEU A 81 -21.18 -1.49 -5.66
C LEU A 81 -20.11 -0.68 -6.41
N ARG A 82 -20.42 0.52 -6.89
CA ARG A 82 -19.41 1.41 -7.48
C ARG A 82 -18.37 1.84 -6.45
N LEU A 83 -18.77 2.12 -5.20
CA LEU A 83 -17.83 2.50 -4.15
C LEU A 83 -16.88 1.35 -3.80
N PHE A 84 -17.39 0.11 -3.66
CA PHE A 84 -16.52 -1.06 -3.47
C PHE A 84 -15.57 -1.31 -4.65
N ARG A 85 -15.99 -1.09 -5.90
CA ARG A 85 -15.09 -1.15 -7.06
C ARG A 85 -14.04 -0.05 -7.02
N THR A 86 -14.40 1.16 -6.59
CA THR A 86 -13.45 2.26 -6.43
C THR A 86 -12.42 1.93 -5.36
N ALA A 87 -12.82 1.38 -4.21
CA ALA A 87 -11.90 0.91 -3.18
C ALA A 87 -10.94 -0.16 -3.70
N LEU A 88 -11.44 -1.15 -4.46
CA LEU A 88 -10.61 -2.18 -5.09
C LEU A 88 -9.60 -1.58 -6.09
N ASN A 89 -10.02 -0.63 -6.92
CA ASN A 89 -9.13 0.04 -7.87
C ASN A 89 -8.04 0.87 -7.17
N GLU A 90 -8.38 1.50 -6.04
CA GLU A 90 -7.44 2.25 -5.22
C GLU A 90 -6.44 1.29 -4.54
N ALA A 91 -6.92 0.18 -3.97
CA ALA A 91 -6.08 -0.88 -3.42
C ALA A 91 -5.16 -1.50 -4.50
N ALA A 92 -5.56 -1.54 -5.77
CA ALA A 92 -4.69 -2.01 -6.84
C ALA A 92 -3.47 -1.09 -7.10
N ILE A 93 -3.49 0.16 -6.62
CA ILE A 93 -2.32 1.06 -6.68
C ILE A 93 -1.21 0.51 -5.78
N TYR A 94 -1.56 -0.11 -4.65
CA TYR A 94 -0.59 -0.77 -3.78
C TYR A 94 0.18 -1.86 -4.54
N GLU A 95 -0.49 -2.77 -5.22
CA GLU A 95 0.19 -3.89 -5.93
C GLU A 95 1.21 -3.40 -6.97
N ARG A 96 0.89 -2.30 -7.67
CA ARG A 96 1.76 -1.70 -8.69
C ARG A 96 3.00 -1.03 -8.12
N ASN A 97 3.01 -0.71 -6.83
CA ASN A 97 4.05 0.04 -6.15
C ASN A 97 4.56 -0.68 -4.89
N ARG A 98 4.28 -1.98 -4.76
CA ARG A 98 4.57 -2.76 -3.55
C ARG A 98 6.07 -2.82 -3.26
N GLU A 99 6.92 -2.67 -4.28
CA GLU A 99 8.37 -2.61 -4.14
C GLU A 99 8.82 -1.42 -3.28
N ARG A 100 8.01 -0.36 -3.18
CA ARG A 100 8.29 0.76 -2.28
C ARG A 100 8.25 0.33 -0.81
N LEU A 101 7.66 -0.82 -0.47
CA LEU A 101 7.75 -1.37 0.89
C LEU A 101 9.20 -1.59 1.29
N PHE A 102 10.09 -1.96 0.38
CA PHE A 102 11.50 -2.22 0.70
C PHE A 102 12.24 -0.96 1.19
N GLU A 103 11.70 0.22 0.92
CA GLU A 103 12.26 1.49 1.42
C GLU A 103 11.93 1.75 2.90
N LEU A 104 10.92 1.05 3.47
CA LEU A 104 10.67 1.03 4.90
C LEU A 104 11.68 0.11 5.61
N ARG A 105 12.32 0.60 6.67
CA ARG A 105 13.29 -0.21 7.43
C ARG A 105 12.64 -1.15 8.43
N ASP A 106 11.50 -0.76 9.00
CA ASP A 106 10.75 -1.58 9.94
C ASP A 106 10.17 -2.81 9.21
N MET A 107 10.75 -3.99 9.48
CA MET A 107 10.35 -5.23 8.83
C MET A 107 8.93 -5.66 9.23
N ASP A 108 8.55 -5.42 10.47
CA ASP A 108 7.25 -5.82 10.99
C ASP A 108 6.17 -4.94 10.36
N LEU A 109 6.41 -3.63 10.28
CA LEU A 109 5.50 -2.71 9.59
C LEU A 109 5.30 -3.07 8.12
N ARG A 110 6.36 -3.50 7.42
CA ARG A 110 6.23 -3.96 6.02
C ARG A 110 5.33 -5.18 5.91
N THR A 111 5.54 -6.15 6.79
CA THR A 111 4.75 -7.37 6.85
C THR A 111 3.29 -7.04 7.13
N ASP A 112 3.03 -6.17 8.11
CA ASP A 112 1.67 -5.80 8.51
C ASP A 112 0.94 -5.05 7.39
N ILE A 113 1.60 -4.10 6.71
CA ILE A 113 1.02 -3.43 5.53
C ILE A 113 0.71 -4.44 4.42
N HIS A 114 1.65 -5.33 4.12
CA HIS A 114 1.46 -6.31 3.04
C HIS A 114 0.31 -7.28 3.34
N ILE A 115 0.27 -7.82 4.56
CA ILE A 115 -0.79 -8.72 5.00
C ILE A 115 -2.12 -8.00 4.94
N HIS A 116 -2.22 -6.79 5.49
CA HIS A 116 -3.44 -6.00 5.50
C HIS A 116 -4.04 -5.82 4.10
N PHE A 117 -3.24 -5.36 3.13
CA PHE A 117 -3.69 -5.23 1.74
C PHE A 117 -4.11 -6.57 1.12
N LEU A 118 -3.38 -7.66 1.38
CA LEU A 118 -3.77 -8.97 0.87
C LEU A 118 -5.11 -9.45 1.47
N THR A 119 -5.28 -9.29 2.77
CA THR A 119 -6.49 -9.72 3.48
C THR A 119 -7.70 -8.84 3.20
N GLU A 120 -7.50 -7.61 2.75
CA GLU A 120 -8.55 -6.68 2.33
C GLU A 120 -8.94 -6.85 0.86
N MET A 121 -7.96 -7.00 -0.04
CA MET A 121 -8.22 -7.10 -1.48
C MET A 121 -8.95 -8.39 -1.86
N VAL A 122 -8.61 -9.53 -1.26
CA VAL A 122 -9.25 -10.81 -1.57
C VAL A 122 -10.77 -10.76 -1.37
N PRO A 123 -11.29 -10.34 -0.20
CA PRO A 123 -12.74 -10.23 -0.03
C PRO A 123 -13.34 -9.08 -0.85
N LEU A 124 -12.62 -8.00 -1.15
CA LEU A 124 -13.09 -6.97 -2.10
C LEU A 124 -13.32 -7.50 -3.51
N VAL A 125 -12.42 -8.35 -4.01
CA VAL A 125 -12.60 -9.02 -5.30
C VAL A 125 -13.81 -9.95 -5.25
N ALA A 126 -13.87 -10.83 -4.25
CA ALA A 126 -14.97 -11.78 -4.10
C ALA A 126 -16.33 -11.08 -4.02
N LEU A 127 -16.45 -10.01 -3.22
CA LEU A 127 -17.68 -9.22 -3.10
C LEU A 127 -18.14 -8.64 -4.45
N ASN A 128 -17.20 -8.12 -5.25
CA ASN A 128 -17.51 -7.54 -6.55
C ASN A 128 -17.90 -8.59 -7.59
N GLU A 129 -17.20 -9.72 -7.63
CA GLU A 129 -17.49 -10.85 -8.52
C GLU A 129 -18.84 -11.48 -8.18
N ASP A 130 -19.07 -11.84 -6.92
CA ASP A 130 -20.33 -12.42 -6.47
C ASP A 130 -21.51 -11.48 -6.69
N SER A 131 -21.32 -10.16 -6.56
CA SER A 131 -22.38 -9.19 -6.88
C SER A 131 -22.74 -9.17 -8.37
N GLY A 132 -21.76 -9.38 -9.25
CA GLY A 132 -21.99 -9.52 -10.69
C GLY A 132 -22.73 -10.82 -11.03
N ASP A 133 -22.30 -11.93 -10.43
CA ASP A 133 -22.90 -13.25 -10.60
C ASP A 133 -24.36 -13.27 -10.10
N ILE A 134 -24.61 -12.70 -8.92
CA ILE A 134 -25.96 -12.55 -8.35
C ILE A 134 -26.88 -11.81 -9.33
N ALA A 135 -26.43 -10.68 -9.87
CA ALA A 135 -27.23 -9.90 -10.82
C ALA A 135 -27.53 -10.68 -12.11
N ALA A 136 -26.59 -11.51 -12.57
CA ALA A 136 -26.78 -12.37 -13.73
C ALA A 136 -27.80 -13.48 -13.46
N ILE A 137 -27.69 -14.17 -12.31
CA ILE A 137 -28.62 -15.23 -11.90
C ILE A 137 -30.03 -14.65 -11.68
N GLU A 138 -30.16 -13.51 -11.01
CA GLU A 138 -31.44 -12.84 -10.80
C GLU A 138 -32.11 -12.44 -12.13
N LYS A 139 -31.31 -12.03 -13.12
CA LYS A 139 -31.82 -11.75 -14.47
C LYS A 139 -32.31 -13.02 -15.16
N GLU A 140 -31.59 -14.12 -15.05
CA GLU A 140 -32.00 -15.42 -15.61
C GLU A 140 -33.29 -15.93 -14.97
N LEU A 141 -33.41 -15.83 -13.64
CA LEU A 141 -34.61 -16.20 -12.88
C LEU A 141 -35.82 -15.31 -13.21
N LYS A 142 -35.63 -14.03 -13.55
CA LYS A 142 -36.72 -13.15 -14.02
C LYS A 142 -37.30 -13.57 -15.38
N HIS A 143 -36.52 -14.27 -16.20
CA HIS A 143 -36.95 -14.82 -17.49
C HIS A 143 -37.30 -16.32 -17.41
N ALA A 144 -37.63 -16.81 -16.20
CA ALA A 144 -37.80 -18.22 -15.91
C ALA A 144 -39.01 -18.93 -16.54
N GLU A 145 -39.87 -18.24 -17.30
CA GLU A 145 -40.99 -18.87 -18.01
C GLU A 145 -40.54 -19.95 -19.01
N ALA A 146 -39.27 -19.89 -19.45
CA ALA A 146 -38.64 -20.88 -20.32
C ALA A 146 -37.78 -21.94 -19.57
N LEU A 147 -37.65 -21.85 -18.24
CA LEU A 147 -36.80 -22.74 -17.45
C LEU A 147 -37.62 -23.92 -16.90
N SER A 148 -37.03 -25.12 -16.94
CA SER A 148 -37.56 -26.26 -16.19
C SER A 148 -37.49 -26.02 -14.68
N GLU A 149 -38.42 -26.56 -13.92
CA GLU A 149 -38.47 -26.46 -12.45
C GLU A 149 -37.16 -26.90 -11.78
N MET A 150 -36.52 -27.96 -12.29
CA MET A 150 -35.20 -28.42 -11.82
C MET A 150 -34.11 -27.35 -11.98
N LYS A 151 -34.02 -26.69 -13.15
CA LYS A 151 -33.03 -25.63 -13.40
C LYS A 151 -33.28 -24.41 -12.53
N ARG A 152 -34.54 -24.06 -12.33
CA ARG A 152 -34.91 -22.95 -11.44
C ARG A 152 -34.45 -23.21 -10.01
N SER A 153 -34.70 -24.41 -9.48
CA SER A 153 -34.23 -24.79 -8.14
C SER A 153 -32.72 -24.72 -8.00
N ILE A 154 -31.95 -25.13 -9.01
CA ILE A 154 -30.49 -25.06 -9.00
C ILE A 154 -30.01 -23.60 -8.96
N LEU A 155 -30.61 -22.73 -9.78
CA LEU A 155 -30.25 -21.30 -9.80
C LEU A 155 -30.61 -20.59 -8.49
N GLU A 156 -31.73 -20.95 -7.87
CA GLU A 156 -32.14 -20.40 -6.56
C GLU A 156 -31.18 -20.84 -5.45
N GLU A 157 -30.72 -22.10 -5.45
CA GLU A 157 -29.70 -22.59 -4.51
C GLU A 157 -28.35 -21.89 -4.72
N GLU A 158 -27.93 -21.74 -5.98
CA GLU A 158 -26.68 -21.05 -6.32
C GLU A 158 -26.72 -19.56 -5.93
N LEU A 159 -27.85 -18.89 -6.16
CA LEU A 159 -28.09 -17.50 -5.78
C LEU A 159 -27.91 -17.31 -4.27
N GLU A 160 -28.49 -18.18 -3.46
CA GLU A 160 -28.41 -18.05 -2.00
C GLU A 160 -26.98 -18.28 -1.50
N ARG A 161 -26.30 -19.31 -2.00
CA ARG A 161 -24.87 -19.55 -1.69
C ARG A 161 -23.99 -18.34 -2.04
N LYS A 162 -24.24 -17.70 -3.18
CA LYS A 162 -23.51 -16.49 -3.60
C LYS A 162 -23.81 -15.30 -2.69
N ARG A 163 -25.05 -15.13 -2.24
CA ARG A 163 -25.41 -14.08 -1.27
C ARG A 163 -24.72 -14.29 0.07
N GLU A 164 -24.70 -15.51 0.58
CA GLU A 164 -23.97 -15.86 1.81
C GLU A 164 -22.47 -15.56 1.68
N THR A 165 -21.86 -15.94 0.55
CA THR A 165 -20.43 -15.68 0.30
C THR A 165 -20.14 -14.18 0.24
N ARG A 166 -20.98 -13.39 -0.45
CA ARG A 166 -20.85 -11.93 -0.51
C ARG A 166 -20.94 -11.26 0.87
N GLU A 167 -21.89 -11.69 1.71
CA GLU A 167 -22.00 -11.18 3.07
C GLU A 167 -20.80 -11.59 3.94
N GLY A 168 -20.28 -12.81 3.75
CA GLY A 168 -19.03 -13.24 4.37
C GLY A 168 -17.84 -12.36 3.98
N ALA A 169 -17.73 -12.01 2.69
CA ALA A 169 -16.70 -11.11 2.18
C ALA A 169 -16.82 -9.70 2.78
N LEU A 170 -18.04 -9.15 2.88
CA LEU A 170 -18.28 -7.87 3.55
C LEU A 170 -17.79 -7.87 5.01
N ASN A 171 -18.12 -8.93 5.77
CA ASN A 171 -17.69 -9.04 7.16
C ASN A 171 -16.16 -9.09 7.29
N ALA A 172 -15.48 -9.77 6.36
CA ALA A 172 -14.03 -9.79 6.31
C ALA A 172 -13.45 -8.39 6.01
N ILE A 173 -14.03 -7.64 5.07
CA ILE A 173 -13.63 -6.26 4.77
C ILE A 173 -13.79 -5.37 6.01
N ILE A 174 -14.94 -5.42 6.69
CA ILE A 174 -15.19 -4.61 7.89
C ILE A 174 -14.18 -4.94 9.00
N ALA A 175 -13.88 -6.23 9.20
CA ALA A 175 -12.92 -6.66 10.21
C ALA A 175 -11.48 -6.22 9.89
N GLU A 176 -11.11 -6.15 8.61
CA GLU A 176 -9.78 -5.71 8.19
C GLU A 176 -9.66 -4.18 8.21
N HIS A 177 -10.67 -3.47 7.73
CA HIS A 177 -10.81 -2.01 7.77
C HIS A 177 -10.60 -1.45 9.19
N ALA A 178 -11.10 -2.13 10.23
CA ALA A 178 -10.88 -1.73 11.62
C ALA A 178 -9.39 -1.71 12.06
N LYS A 179 -8.48 -2.28 11.27
CA LYS A 179 -7.03 -2.31 11.55
C LYS A 179 -6.26 -1.19 10.86
N THR A 180 -6.84 -0.51 9.87
CA THR A 180 -6.17 0.51 9.05
C THR A 180 -5.59 1.63 9.91
N GLU A 181 -6.37 2.14 10.88
CA GLU A 181 -5.95 3.22 11.77
C GLU A 181 -4.64 2.87 12.49
N ALA A 182 -4.54 1.66 13.05
CA ALA A 182 -3.35 1.22 13.79
C ALA A 182 -2.09 1.19 12.91
N ILE A 183 -2.21 0.79 11.64
CA ILE A 183 -1.11 0.78 10.68
C ILE A 183 -0.74 2.22 10.30
N CYS A 184 -1.73 3.06 10.01
CA CYS A 184 -1.52 4.49 9.71
C CYS A 184 -0.80 5.21 10.86
N LYS A 185 -1.18 4.98 12.13
CA LYS A 185 -0.48 5.53 13.31
C LYS A 185 0.99 5.15 13.39
N ARG A 186 1.36 3.97 12.92
CA ARG A 186 2.78 3.56 12.84
C ARG A 186 3.53 4.22 11.69
N LEU A 187 2.84 4.61 10.63
CA LEU A 187 3.42 5.32 9.48
C LEU A 187 3.63 6.83 9.76
N GLU A 188 2.78 7.46 10.56
CA GLU A 188 2.86 8.89 10.91
C GLU A 188 4.27 9.38 11.34
N PRO A 189 4.99 8.71 12.28
CA PRO A 189 6.32 9.16 12.69
C PRO A 189 7.37 9.04 11.56
N LEU A 190 7.20 8.10 10.63
CA LEU A 190 8.08 7.95 9.47
C LEU A 190 7.75 8.98 8.38
N ALA A 191 6.46 9.23 8.15
CA ALA A 191 5.93 10.14 7.14
C ALA A 191 6.09 11.62 7.52
N GLY A 192 6.12 11.92 8.83
CA GLY A 192 6.14 13.27 9.37
C GLY A 192 4.84 14.05 9.11
N VAL A 193 3.72 13.34 8.98
CA VAL A 193 2.36 13.87 8.78
C VAL A 193 1.37 12.99 9.54
N MET A 194 0.18 13.52 9.82
CA MET A 194 -0.94 12.75 10.35
C MET A 194 -1.81 12.25 9.20
N PHE A 195 -2.35 11.04 9.31
CA PHE A 195 -3.34 10.54 8.37
C PHE A 195 -4.72 10.61 9.03
N ASP A 196 -5.69 11.14 8.30
CA ASP A 196 -7.11 11.08 8.70
C ASP A 196 -7.67 9.77 8.14
N THR A 197 -7.52 8.71 8.93
CA THR A 197 -8.29 7.46 8.85
C THR A 197 -9.49 7.62 9.77
#